data_AF-A0A9P4IQH0-F1
#
_entry.id   AF-A0A9P4IQH0-F1
#
_cell.length_a   1.000
_cell.length_b   1.000
_cell.length_c   1.000
_cell.angle_alpha   90.00
_cell.angle_beta   90.00
_cell.angle_gamma   90.00
#
_symmetry.space_group_name_H-M   'P 1'
#
loop_
_entity.id
_entity.type
_entity.pdbx_description
1 polymer ?
#
loop_
_entity_poly.entity_id
_entity_poly.type
_entity_poly.pdbx_seq_one_letter_code
_entity_poly.pdbx_strand_id
1 'polypeptide(L)'
;MATDTTNFVDQMKLEKIDDDTYRSTTLAPGFETRAYGGHFMAQALLAASRTVRNGFVVHNFTGYFLVEGRTDIHFLYRVRNLREGRGYCTRNVEVYQGRPEKLMYTCICSFKQPEPRGLDVQQQVDLREKYGVALRSKRPDEWPEAPAIDSPWFWKYMTRPGNSPEGDSNIPFPGVSRRKVDMRPYNSTVEPSDRVQLQYYRIRGPMPPVAEDPNMHVAAHLYSSDSNGLFIIPNFLQEHDADNYYRLGSLHHSVVFHVSPEELSWYDEDGNARWFVQEAWVGRYAYGRALAPSKYFREDGLHVLSTFQDGMVRLGSVPGGRPGLFQSKGDEKPKM
;
A
#
# COMPACT_ATOMS: atom_id res chain seq x y z
N MET A 1 21.53 -10.20 1.11
CA MET A 1 21.35 -9.59 -0.22
C MET A 1 21.39 -8.09 0.00
N ALA A 2 22.30 -7.37 -0.66
CA ALA A 2 22.38 -5.92 -0.56
C ALA A 2 21.01 -5.32 -0.94
N THR A 3 20.52 -4.42 -0.09
CA THR A 3 19.27 -3.67 -0.23
C THR A 3 19.39 -2.72 -1.41
N ASP A 4 19.20 -3.23 -2.62
CA ASP A 4 18.88 -2.36 -3.73
C ASP A 4 17.54 -1.69 -3.40
N THR A 5 17.58 -0.40 -3.13
CA THR A 5 16.39 0.41 -2.85
C THR A 5 15.69 0.71 -4.17
N THR A 6 15.28 -0.36 -4.86
CA THR A 6 14.87 -0.36 -6.26
C THR A 6 13.81 0.71 -6.51
N ASN A 7 14.07 1.54 -7.52
CA ASN A 7 13.15 2.54 -8.04
C ASN A 7 11.76 1.92 -8.25
N PHE A 8 10.71 2.68 -7.91
CA PHE A 8 9.33 2.28 -8.15
C PHE A 8 9.07 1.87 -9.60
N VAL A 9 9.50 2.68 -10.57
CA VAL A 9 9.23 2.45 -12.01
C VAL A 9 9.84 1.13 -12.47
N ASP A 10 11.03 0.78 -11.99
CA ASP A 10 11.69 -0.48 -12.35
C ASP A 10 10.91 -1.70 -11.86
N GLN A 11 10.28 -1.60 -10.69
CA GLN A 11 9.40 -2.65 -10.17
C GLN A 11 8.09 -2.77 -10.94
N MET A 12 7.68 -1.75 -11.70
CA MET A 12 6.38 -1.72 -12.38
C MET A 12 6.44 -2.21 -13.83
N LYS A 13 7.59 -2.72 -14.27
CA LYS A 13 7.78 -3.21 -15.64
C LYS A 13 6.95 -4.47 -15.91
N LEU A 14 6.28 -4.45 -17.05
CA LEU A 14 5.38 -5.49 -17.54
C LEU A 14 5.69 -5.79 -19.00
N GLU A 15 5.86 -7.06 -19.33
CA GLU A 15 5.93 -7.60 -20.69
C GLU A 15 4.51 -7.79 -21.24
N LYS A 16 4.24 -7.32 -22.46
CA LYS A 16 2.99 -7.60 -23.17
C LYS A 16 3.08 -9.00 -23.80
N ILE A 17 2.17 -9.91 -23.43
CA ILE A 17 2.09 -11.27 -23.97
C ILE A 17 1.15 -11.30 -25.18
N ASP A 18 -0.02 -10.69 -25.04
CA ASP A 18 -1.01 -10.47 -26.09
C ASP A 18 -1.80 -9.17 -25.81
N ASP A 19 -2.89 -8.90 -26.52
CA ASP A 19 -3.63 -7.65 -26.42
C ASP A 19 -4.19 -7.34 -25.03
N ASP A 20 -4.56 -8.38 -24.29
CA ASP A 20 -5.20 -8.27 -22.98
C ASP A 20 -4.40 -8.94 -21.86
N THR A 21 -3.25 -9.54 -22.18
CA THR A 21 -2.42 -10.28 -21.22
C THR A 21 -1.02 -9.66 -21.05
N TYR A 22 -0.62 -9.47 -19.80
CA TYR A 22 0.68 -8.94 -19.42
C TYR A 22 1.36 -9.85 -18.39
N ARG A 23 2.69 -9.81 -18.33
CA ARG A 23 3.49 -10.56 -17.34
C ARG A 23 4.44 -9.63 -16.60
N SER A 24 4.59 -9.81 -15.28
CA SER A 24 5.60 -9.08 -14.52
C SER A 24 7.00 -9.45 -14.99
N THR A 25 7.87 -8.45 -15.20
CA THR A 25 9.29 -8.71 -15.52
C THR A 25 10.16 -8.72 -14.27
N THR A 26 9.66 -8.16 -13.18
CA THR A 26 10.30 -8.20 -11.86
C THR A 26 9.57 -9.17 -10.95
N LEU A 27 10.32 -9.81 -10.06
CA LEU A 27 9.76 -10.54 -8.93
C LEU A 27 9.25 -9.54 -7.90
N ALA A 28 8.15 -9.89 -7.23
CA ALA A 28 7.55 -9.00 -6.24
C ALA A 28 8.45 -8.89 -5.00
N PRO A 29 8.64 -7.68 -4.44
CA PRO A 29 9.21 -7.56 -3.12
C PRO A 29 8.28 -8.23 -2.10
N GLY A 30 8.84 -8.56 -0.95
CA GLY A 30 8.10 -9.25 0.10
C GLY A 30 9.02 -9.69 1.22
N PHE A 31 8.46 -10.46 2.15
CA PHE A 31 9.21 -11.04 3.24
C PHE A 31 9.05 -12.56 3.22
N GLU A 32 10.16 -13.26 3.34
CA GLU A 32 10.26 -14.70 3.09
C GLU A 32 9.64 -15.07 1.73
N THR A 33 8.58 -15.88 1.73
CA THR A 33 7.91 -16.37 0.52
C THR A 33 6.70 -15.54 0.12
N ARG A 34 6.31 -14.53 0.91
CA ARG A 34 5.04 -13.82 0.73
C ARG A 34 5.25 -12.49 0.02
N ALA A 35 4.64 -12.37 -1.14
CA ALA A 35 4.70 -11.16 -1.97
C ALA A 35 3.90 -10.01 -1.35
N TYR A 36 4.41 -8.80 -1.54
CA TYR A 36 3.73 -7.57 -1.20
C TYR A 36 2.51 -7.33 -2.10
N GLY A 37 1.34 -7.10 -1.48
CA GLY A 37 0.05 -6.88 -2.16
C GLY A 37 0.07 -5.70 -3.12
N GLY A 38 0.52 -4.54 -2.64
CA GLY A 38 0.59 -3.31 -3.42
C GLY A 38 1.40 -3.43 -4.70
N HIS A 39 2.37 -4.35 -4.79
CA HIS A 39 3.15 -4.58 -6.01
C HIS A 39 2.27 -5.10 -7.15
N PHE A 40 1.58 -6.22 -6.95
CA PHE A 40 0.75 -6.78 -8.02
C PHE A 40 -0.55 -6.01 -8.21
N MET A 41 -1.02 -5.24 -7.22
CA MET A 41 -2.13 -4.28 -7.40
C MET A 41 -1.77 -3.15 -8.35
N ALA A 42 -0.61 -2.51 -8.14
CA ALA A 42 -0.13 -1.43 -9.00
C ALA A 42 0.17 -1.93 -10.42
N GLN A 43 0.80 -3.10 -10.56
CA GLN A 43 0.98 -3.74 -11.85
C GLN A 43 -0.35 -4.10 -12.53
N ALA A 44 -1.37 -4.57 -11.79
CA ALA A 44 -2.69 -4.82 -12.36
C ALA A 44 -3.35 -3.53 -12.88
N LEU A 45 -3.24 -2.42 -12.15
CA LEU A 45 -3.69 -1.10 -12.61
C LEU A 45 -2.99 -0.71 -13.92
N LEU A 46 -1.67 -0.88 -14.01
CA LEU A 46 -0.89 -0.56 -15.20
C LEU A 46 -1.18 -1.49 -16.38
N ALA A 47 -1.46 -2.77 -16.14
CA ALA A 47 -1.93 -3.68 -17.17
C ALA A 47 -3.28 -3.19 -17.73
N ALA A 48 -4.21 -2.80 -16.86
CA ALA A 48 -5.49 -2.23 -17.28
C ALA A 48 -5.33 -0.90 -18.02
N SER A 49 -4.42 -0.01 -17.59
CA SER A 49 -4.23 1.29 -18.24
C SER A 49 -3.69 1.18 -19.66
N ARG A 50 -2.93 0.12 -19.96
CA ARG A 50 -2.41 -0.14 -21.31
C ARG A 50 -3.48 -0.57 -22.31
N THR A 51 -4.68 -0.93 -21.86
CA THR A 51 -5.80 -1.31 -22.74
C THR A 51 -6.86 -0.22 -22.88
N VAL A 52 -6.66 0.98 -22.29
CA VAL A 52 -7.58 2.12 -22.43
C VAL A 52 -7.08 3.14 -23.44
N ARG A 53 -7.99 4.00 -23.93
CA ARG A 53 -7.65 5.10 -24.85
C ARG A 53 -6.77 6.13 -24.13
N ASN A 54 -5.88 6.78 -24.89
CA ASN A 54 -5.05 7.88 -24.38
C ASN A 54 -5.92 8.98 -23.72
N GLY A 55 -5.40 9.55 -22.63
CA GLY A 55 -6.09 10.57 -21.84
C GLY A 55 -7.09 10.02 -20.81
N PHE A 56 -7.27 8.70 -20.70
CA PHE A 56 -8.03 8.09 -19.60
C PHE A 56 -7.12 7.81 -18.39
N VAL A 57 -7.54 8.30 -17.23
CA VAL A 57 -6.82 8.18 -15.97
C VAL A 57 -7.68 7.42 -14.97
N VAL A 58 -7.07 6.53 -14.19
CA VAL A 58 -7.76 5.81 -13.12
C VAL A 58 -8.24 6.79 -12.05
N HIS A 59 -9.53 6.71 -11.70
CA HIS A 59 -10.11 7.49 -10.60
C HIS A 59 -10.64 6.59 -9.48
N ASN A 60 -10.85 5.30 -9.75
CA ASN A 60 -11.30 4.33 -8.77
C ASN A 60 -10.69 2.96 -9.06
N PHE A 61 -10.27 2.29 -8.00
CA PHE A 61 -9.70 0.96 -8.02
C PHE A 61 -10.26 0.16 -6.84
N THR A 62 -10.77 -1.05 -7.10
CA THR A 62 -11.28 -1.94 -6.05
C THR A 62 -10.86 -3.37 -6.38
N GLY A 63 -10.31 -4.10 -5.41
CA GLY A 63 -10.04 -5.52 -5.64
C GLY A 63 -9.92 -6.38 -4.39
N TYR A 64 -9.85 -7.68 -4.64
CA TYR A 64 -9.94 -8.74 -3.65
C TYR A 64 -8.74 -9.67 -3.73
N PHE A 65 -8.12 -9.91 -2.59
CA PHE A 65 -7.05 -10.88 -2.41
C PHE A 65 -7.66 -12.26 -2.16
N LEU A 66 -7.34 -13.22 -3.02
CA LEU A 66 -7.89 -14.57 -2.95
C LEU A 66 -6.87 -15.55 -2.36
N VAL A 67 -5.60 -15.36 -2.69
CA VAL A 67 -4.50 -16.24 -2.28
C VAL A 67 -3.24 -15.40 -2.05
N GLU A 68 -2.43 -15.82 -1.08
CA GLU A 68 -1.11 -15.26 -0.82
C GLU A 68 -0.20 -15.43 -2.06
N GLY A 69 0.31 -14.32 -2.59
CA GLY A 69 1.25 -14.32 -3.71
C GLY A 69 2.66 -14.73 -3.27
N ARG A 70 3.46 -15.25 -4.21
CA ARG A 70 4.83 -15.69 -3.98
C ARG A 70 5.89 -14.73 -4.49
N THR A 71 7.00 -14.59 -3.77
CA THR A 71 8.14 -13.72 -4.14
C THR A 71 9.05 -14.32 -5.22
N ASP A 72 8.94 -15.62 -5.50
CA ASP A 72 9.82 -16.36 -6.40
C ASP A 72 9.17 -16.72 -7.76
N ILE A 73 7.97 -16.20 -8.04
CA ILE A 73 7.22 -16.48 -9.27
C ILE A 73 6.68 -15.18 -9.87
N HIS A 74 6.82 -15.02 -11.19
CA HIS A 74 6.23 -13.88 -11.90
C HIS A 74 4.69 -13.94 -11.93
N PHE A 75 4.06 -12.77 -11.91
CA PHE A 75 2.61 -12.63 -12.03
C PHE A 75 2.19 -12.53 -13.49
N LEU A 76 1.02 -13.08 -13.81
CA LEU A 76 0.34 -12.92 -15.09
C LEU A 76 -0.96 -12.12 -14.87
N TYR A 77 -1.20 -11.11 -15.69
CA TYR A 77 -2.33 -10.20 -15.61
C TYR A 77 -3.20 -10.38 -16.85
N ARG A 78 -4.45 -10.83 -16.67
CA ARG A 78 -5.45 -10.91 -17.74
C ARG A 78 -6.45 -9.79 -17.57
N VAL A 79 -6.53 -8.92 -18.56
CA VAL A 79 -7.42 -7.77 -18.57
C VAL A 79 -8.68 -8.12 -19.35
N ARG A 80 -9.83 -7.65 -18.86
CA ARG A 80 -11.11 -7.77 -19.56
C ARG A 80 -11.74 -6.40 -19.65
N ASN A 81 -12.13 -6.01 -20.86
CA ASN A 81 -12.95 -4.83 -21.08
C ASN A 81 -14.38 -5.08 -20.55
N LEU A 82 -14.80 -4.31 -19.55
CA LEU A 82 -16.17 -4.37 -19.04
C LEU A 82 -17.07 -3.30 -19.65
N ARG A 83 -16.53 -2.13 -19.98
CA ARG A 83 -17.28 -1.00 -20.52
C ARG A 83 -16.39 -0.01 -21.25
N GLU A 84 -16.85 0.41 -22.42
CA GLU A 84 -16.36 1.57 -23.16
C GLU A 84 -17.41 2.67 -23.18
N GLY A 85 -17.13 3.81 -22.55
CA GLY A 85 -17.96 5.00 -22.60
C GLY A 85 -17.18 6.21 -23.12
N ARG A 86 -17.91 7.28 -23.44
CA ARG A 86 -17.30 8.52 -23.96
C ARG A 86 -16.31 9.12 -22.98
N GLY A 87 -16.71 9.29 -21.72
CA GLY A 87 -15.90 9.91 -20.66
C GLY A 87 -15.43 8.95 -19.55
N TYR A 88 -15.94 7.71 -19.53
CA TYR A 88 -15.56 6.68 -18.53
C TYR A 88 -15.39 5.33 -19.21
N CYS A 89 -14.41 4.54 -18.77
CA CYS A 89 -14.28 3.14 -19.14
C CYS A 89 -13.91 2.28 -17.92
N THR A 90 -14.16 0.98 -18.01
CA THR A 90 -13.99 0.06 -16.89
C THR A 90 -13.28 -1.21 -17.35
N ARG A 91 -12.30 -1.66 -16.56
CA ARG A 91 -11.56 -2.90 -16.77
C ARG A 91 -11.70 -3.79 -15.54
N ASN A 92 -11.76 -5.08 -15.77
CA ASN A 92 -11.46 -6.07 -14.74
C ASN A 92 -10.10 -6.68 -15.03
N VAL A 93 -9.32 -6.95 -13.99
CA VAL A 93 -8.03 -7.63 -14.11
C VAL A 93 -8.03 -8.84 -13.19
N GLU A 94 -7.65 -9.98 -13.74
CA GLU A 94 -7.41 -11.22 -13.01
C GLU A 94 -5.91 -11.49 -12.98
N VAL A 95 -5.39 -11.78 -11.79
CA VAL A 95 -3.95 -11.92 -11.55
C VAL A 95 -3.66 -13.36 -11.15
N TYR A 96 -2.76 -14.00 -11.89
CA TYR A 96 -2.41 -15.40 -11.73
C TYR A 96 -0.92 -15.58 -11.38
N GLN A 97 -0.62 -16.70 -10.72
CA GLN A 97 0.75 -17.17 -10.49
C GLN A 97 0.81 -18.69 -10.55
N GLY A 98 2.01 -19.22 -10.81
CA GLY A 98 2.33 -20.64 -10.68
C GLY A 98 1.98 -21.49 -11.90
N ARG A 99 2.27 -22.79 -11.77
CA ARG A 99 1.92 -23.84 -12.75
C ARG A 99 1.40 -25.06 -11.97
N PRO A 100 0.11 -25.43 -12.08
CA PRO A 100 -0.93 -24.75 -12.85
C PRO A 100 -1.20 -23.33 -12.33
N GLU A 101 -1.74 -22.47 -13.19
CA GLU A 101 -2.09 -21.10 -12.83
C GLU A 101 -3.17 -21.11 -11.74
N LYS A 102 -2.96 -20.29 -10.72
CA LYS A 102 -3.94 -20.06 -9.66
C LYS A 102 -4.27 -18.58 -9.60
N LEU A 103 -5.57 -18.27 -9.52
CA LEU A 103 -6.06 -16.90 -9.39
C LEU A 103 -5.72 -16.38 -7.99
N MET A 104 -4.86 -15.38 -7.93
CA MET A 104 -4.34 -14.79 -6.70
C MET A 104 -5.13 -13.56 -6.28
N TYR A 105 -5.54 -12.76 -7.26
CA TYR A 105 -6.17 -11.47 -7.04
C TYR A 105 -7.09 -11.12 -8.21
N THR A 106 -8.14 -10.35 -7.94
CA THR A 106 -9.00 -9.78 -8.97
C THR A 106 -9.37 -8.34 -8.60
N CYS A 107 -9.38 -7.43 -9.57
CA CYS A 107 -9.80 -6.04 -9.36
C CYS A 107 -10.63 -5.48 -10.50
N ILE A 108 -11.30 -4.38 -10.20
CA ILE A 108 -11.96 -3.50 -11.16
C ILE A 108 -11.24 -2.16 -11.10
N CYS A 109 -10.86 -1.65 -12.28
CA CYS A 109 -10.29 -0.33 -12.47
C CYS A 109 -11.28 0.51 -13.27
N SER A 110 -11.68 1.67 -12.74
CA SER A 110 -12.50 2.64 -13.45
C SER A 110 -11.66 3.85 -13.82
N PHE A 111 -11.75 4.23 -15.09
CA PHE A 111 -11.00 5.32 -15.69
C PHE A 111 -11.96 6.41 -16.16
N LYS A 112 -11.50 7.66 -16.12
CA LYS A 112 -12.21 8.82 -16.65
C LYS A 112 -11.29 9.70 -17.48
N GLN A 113 -11.88 10.50 -18.36
CA GLN A 113 -11.19 11.65 -18.94
C GLN A 113 -11.15 12.81 -17.92
N PRO A 114 -10.13 13.69 -17.98
CA PRO A 114 -10.13 14.94 -17.24
C PRO A 114 -11.39 15.76 -17.53
N GLU A 115 -11.95 16.37 -16.48
CA GLU A 115 -13.06 17.30 -16.60
C GLU A 115 -12.51 18.73 -16.45
N PRO A 116 -12.51 19.55 -17.51
CA PRO A 116 -11.88 20.87 -17.48
C PRO A 116 -12.66 21.91 -16.65
N ARG A 117 -13.88 21.58 -16.23
CA ARG A 117 -14.73 22.42 -15.39
C ARG A 117 -15.34 21.53 -14.32
N GLY A 118 -15.16 21.91 -13.07
CA GLY A 118 -15.70 21.17 -11.93
C GLY A 118 -15.74 22.05 -10.70
N LEU A 119 -16.70 21.77 -9.82
CA LEU A 119 -16.63 22.22 -8.44
C LEU A 119 -15.55 21.39 -7.75
N ASP A 120 -14.56 22.04 -7.18
CA ASP A 120 -13.54 21.42 -6.35
C ASP A 120 -13.70 21.93 -4.92
N VAL A 121 -14.22 21.06 -4.05
CA VAL A 121 -14.50 21.37 -2.66
C VAL A 121 -14.12 20.16 -1.82
N GLN A 122 -13.31 20.41 -0.79
CA GLN A 122 -12.98 19.44 0.23
C GLN A 122 -13.19 20.03 1.64
N GLN A 123 -13.16 19.17 2.64
CA GLN A 123 -12.99 19.60 4.02
C GLN A 123 -11.63 20.29 4.18
N GLN A 124 -11.61 21.47 4.80
CA GLN A 124 -10.37 22.16 5.17
C GLN A 124 -9.68 21.39 6.30
N VAL A 125 -8.40 21.09 6.12
CA VAL A 125 -7.58 20.35 7.09
C VAL A 125 -6.18 20.95 7.09
N ASP A 126 -5.78 21.52 8.23
CA ASP A 126 -4.37 21.77 8.53
C ASP A 126 -3.87 20.65 9.46
N LEU A 127 -3.01 19.79 8.93
CA LEU A 127 -2.47 18.64 9.67
C LEU A 127 -1.55 19.09 10.83
N ARG A 128 -0.85 20.22 10.69
CA ARG A 128 0.03 20.76 11.73
C ARG A 128 -0.77 21.40 12.86
N GLU A 129 -1.88 22.05 12.54
CA GLU A 129 -2.83 22.53 13.54
C GLU A 129 -3.48 21.35 14.27
N LYS A 130 -4.06 20.42 13.51
CA LYS A 130 -4.81 19.26 14.04
C LYS A 130 -3.94 18.33 14.90
N TYR A 131 -2.69 18.09 14.48
CA TYR A 131 -1.79 17.11 15.11
C TYR A 131 -0.53 17.75 15.72
N GLY A 132 -0.56 19.04 16.02
CA GLY A 132 0.62 19.79 16.47
C GLY A 132 1.36 19.19 17.66
N VAL A 133 0.62 18.60 18.61
CA VAL A 133 1.21 17.93 19.80
C VAL A 133 2.07 16.71 19.44
N ALA A 134 1.71 15.98 18.37
CA ALA A 134 2.46 14.84 17.88
C ALA A 134 3.57 15.27 16.90
N LEU A 135 3.26 16.23 16.01
CA LEU A 135 4.18 16.66 14.97
C LEU A 135 5.35 17.51 15.51
N ARG A 136 5.15 18.26 16.61
CA ARG A 136 6.20 19.02 17.33
C ARG A 136 7.09 19.89 16.42
N SER A 137 6.50 20.46 15.38
CA SER A 137 7.20 21.21 14.32
C SER A 137 8.24 20.44 13.51
N LYS A 138 8.43 19.13 13.73
CA LYS A 138 9.35 18.30 12.95
C LYS A 138 8.96 18.27 11.48
N ARG A 139 9.96 18.31 10.61
CA ARG A 139 9.83 18.03 9.17
C ARG A 139 9.74 16.52 8.93
N PRO A 140 9.15 16.08 7.81
CA PRO A 140 9.06 14.65 7.48
C PRO A 140 10.40 13.89 7.55
N ASP A 141 11.49 14.46 7.02
CA ASP A 141 12.82 13.82 7.01
C ASP A 141 13.47 13.68 8.40
N GLU A 142 12.95 14.35 9.44
CA GLU A 142 13.44 14.22 10.83
C GLU A 142 12.82 13.03 11.58
N TRP A 143 11.83 12.36 10.96
CA TRP A 143 11.25 11.13 11.47
C TRP A 143 12.06 9.91 10.98
N PRO A 144 12.15 8.83 11.77
CA PRO A 144 12.84 7.63 11.32
C PRO A 144 12.12 7.00 10.11
N GLU A 145 12.88 6.34 9.22
CA GLU A 145 12.29 5.48 8.19
C GLU A 145 11.43 4.41 8.86
N ALA A 146 10.20 4.23 8.38
CA ALA A 146 9.34 3.15 8.84
C ALA A 146 9.87 1.82 8.29
N PRO A 147 9.91 0.75 9.10
CA PRO A 147 10.32 -0.55 8.61
C PRO A 147 9.33 -1.08 7.58
N ALA A 148 9.83 -1.99 6.73
CA ALA A 148 9.00 -2.61 5.70
C ALA A 148 7.80 -3.41 6.25
N ILE A 149 7.93 -3.90 7.50
CA ILE A 149 6.86 -4.51 8.27
C ILE A 149 6.74 -3.72 9.58
N ASP A 150 5.76 -2.82 9.64
CA ASP A 150 5.55 -1.93 10.79
C ASP A 150 4.71 -2.58 11.91
N SER A 151 5.23 -3.66 12.51
CA SER A 151 4.56 -4.37 13.59
C SER A 151 5.47 -4.67 14.79
N PRO A 152 4.97 -4.60 16.04
CA PRO A 152 5.78 -4.80 17.25
C PRO A 152 6.58 -6.12 17.29
N TRP A 153 5.98 -7.24 16.89
CA TRP A 153 6.69 -8.52 16.84
C TRP A 153 7.88 -8.47 15.86
N PHE A 154 7.74 -7.75 14.73
CA PHE A 154 8.77 -7.64 13.71
C PHE A 154 9.93 -6.79 14.20
N TRP A 155 9.65 -5.68 14.90
CA TRP A 155 10.68 -4.87 15.54
C TRP A 155 11.49 -5.72 16.54
N LYS A 156 10.81 -6.51 17.38
CA LYS A 156 11.45 -7.45 18.32
C LYS A 156 12.23 -8.56 17.61
N TYR A 157 11.77 -9.00 16.44
CA TYR A 157 12.45 -10.01 15.63
C TYR A 157 13.75 -9.47 15.05
N MET A 158 13.74 -8.24 14.52
CA MET A 158 14.90 -7.60 13.90
C MET A 158 15.98 -7.20 14.90
N THR A 159 15.64 -6.96 16.19
CA THR A 159 16.63 -6.66 17.23
C THR A 159 17.38 -7.89 17.76
N ARG A 160 17.02 -9.11 17.33
CA ARG A 160 17.69 -10.34 17.79
C ARG A 160 19.03 -10.52 17.06
N PRO A 161 20.09 -10.98 17.75
CA PRO A 161 21.38 -11.25 17.11
C PRO A 161 21.23 -12.20 15.91
N GLY A 162 21.79 -11.80 14.76
CA GLY A 162 21.77 -12.57 13.51
C GLY A 162 20.58 -12.33 12.58
N ASN A 163 19.57 -11.54 13.00
CA ASN A 163 18.38 -11.27 12.16
C ASN A 163 18.44 -9.94 11.39
N SER A 164 19.27 -8.99 11.81
CA SER A 164 19.50 -7.73 11.09
C SER A 164 20.68 -7.87 10.12
N PRO A 165 20.50 -7.65 8.82
CA PRO A 165 21.62 -7.50 7.90
C PRO A 165 22.52 -6.35 8.38
N GLU A 166 23.80 -6.61 8.61
CA GLU A 166 24.81 -5.58 8.91
C GLU A 166 24.56 -4.75 10.20
N GLY A 167 23.66 -5.19 11.07
CA GLY A 167 23.30 -4.48 12.29
C GLY A 167 22.28 -3.36 12.10
N ASP A 168 21.81 -3.12 10.87
CA ASP A 168 20.66 -2.24 10.62
C ASP A 168 19.36 -3.06 10.73
N SER A 169 18.56 -2.74 11.74
CA SER A 169 17.27 -3.38 11.98
C SER A 169 16.17 -2.86 11.04
N ASN A 170 16.46 -1.83 10.23
CA ASN A 170 15.47 -1.13 9.42
C ASN A 170 15.66 -1.42 7.93
N ILE A 171 14.98 -2.45 7.42
CA ILE A 171 14.98 -2.76 5.99
C ILE A 171 14.08 -1.74 5.27
N PRO A 172 14.63 -0.87 4.39
CA PRO A 172 13.84 0.13 3.70
C PRO A 172 12.88 -0.53 2.70
N PHE A 173 11.64 -0.02 2.57
CA PHE A 173 10.67 -0.58 1.64
C PHE A 173 11.03 -0.25 0.17
N PRO A 174 11.00 -1.21 -0.77
CA PRO A 174 11.30 -0.93 -2.18
C PRO A 174 10.32 0.10 -2.78
N GLY A 175 10.77 1.00 -3.65
CA GLY A 175 9.88 1.90 -4.42
C GLY A 175 9.21 3.04 -3.63
N VAL A 176 9.14 3.00 -2.31
CA VAL A 176 8.55 4.08 -1.49
C VAL A 176 9.38 4.30 -0.21
N SER A 177 9.68 5.55 0.11
CA SER A 177 10.22 5.92 1.42
C SER A 177 9.08 6.32 2.33
N ARG A 178 9.12 5.88 3.59
CA ARG A 178 8.07 6.15 4.57
C ARG A 178 8.62 6.61 5.89
N ARG A 179 7.89 7.49 6.57
CA ARG A 179 8.24 8.01 7.89
C ARG A 179 7.05 7.86 8.83
N LYS A 180 7.24 7.21 9.96
CA LYS A 180 6.17 7.02 10.95
C LYS A 180 6.22 8.12 11.99
N VAL A 181 5.11 8.83 12.17
CA VAL A 181 4.97 9.83 13.24
C VAL A 181 4.70 9.13 14.56
N ASP A 182 5.36 9.58 15.63
CA ASP A 182 5.01 9.17 16.98
C ASP A 182 3.71 9.86 17.41
N MET A 183 2.60 9.14 17.25
CA MET A 183 1.27 9.65 17.60
C MET A 183 0.92 9.49 19.09
N ARG A 184 1.79 8.93 19.94
CA ARG A 184 1.50 8.74 21.37
C ARG A 184 1.05 10.03 22.07
N PRO A 185 1.68 11.21 21.85
CA PRO A 185 1.25 12.45 22.49
C PRO A 185 -0.18 12.90 22.12
N TYR A 186 -0.65 12.55 20.92
CA TYR A 186 -2.02 12.84 20.49
C TYR A 186 -2.99 11.73 20.94
N ASN A 187 -2.63 10.46 20.68
CA ASN A 187 -3.49 9.30 20.92
C ASN A 187 -3.76 9.01 22.40
N SER A 188 -2.96 9.57 23.33
CA SER A 188 -3.23 9.51 24.78
C SER A 188 -4.34 10.47 25.24
N THR A 189 -4.75 11.41 24.38
CA THR A 189 -5.75 12.45 24.69
C THR A 189 -7.13 12.17 24.10
N VAL A 190 -7.26 11.09 23.32
CA VAL A 190 -8.49 10.71 22.61
C VAL A 190 -8.89 9.28 22.93
N GLU A 191 -10.17 8.97 22.71
CA GLU A 191 -10.68 7.62 22.88
C GLU A 191 -10.01 6.63 21.90
N PRO A 192 -9.90 5.34 22.25
CA PRO A 192 -9.30 4.33 21.37
C PRO A 192 -9.87 4.30 19.94
N SER A 193 -11.15 4.63 19.76
CA SER A 193 -11.82 4.70 18.46
C SER A 193 -11.41 5.91 17.61
N ASP A 194 -10.93 6.98 18.23
CA ASP A 194 -10.57 8.24 17.58
C ASP A 194 -9.06 8.40 17.38
N ARG A 195 -8.29 7.38 17.80
CA ARG A 195 -6.85 7.33 17.57
C ARG A 195 -6.56 7.31 16.06
N VAL A 196 -5.41 7.86 15.70
CA VAL A 196 -4.92 7.88 14.31
C VAL A 196 -3.43 7.56 14.25
N GLN A 197 -2.99 7.08 13.10
CA GLN A 197 -1.58 6.98 12.73
C GLN A 197 -1.32 7.88 11.55
N LEU A 198 -0.32 8.75 11.68
CA LEU A 198 0.22 9.50 10.55
C LEU A 198 1.47 8.80 10.01
N GLN A 199 1.54 8.67 8.69
CA GLN A 199 2.75 8.22 8.01
C GLN A 199 3.02 9.13 6.81
N TYR A 200 4.22 9.72 6.76
CA TYR A 200 4.67 10.36 5.53
C TYR A 200 5.13 9.30 4.53
N TYR A 201 4.94 9.57 3.25
CA TYR A 201 5.53 8.77 2.18
C TYR A 201 5.94 9.63 0.99
N ARG A 202 6.96 9.15 0.25
CA ARG A 202 7.34 9.67 -1.07
C ARG A 202 7.82 8.52 -1.95
N ILE A 203 7.58 8.62 -3.24
CA ILE A 203 8.01 7.60 -4.21
C ILE A 203 9.51 7.67 -4.41
N ARG A 204 10.17 6.51 -4.57
CA ARG A 204 11.61 6.41 -4.78
C ARG A 204 11.94 6.31 -6.26
N GLY A 205 12.92 7.12 -6.67
CA GLY A 205 13.43 7.14 -8.02
C GLY A 205 12.69 8.10 -8.95
N PRO A 206 13.25 8.34 -10.14
CA PRO A 206 12.63 9.19 -11.15
C PRO A 206 11.31 8.60 -11.64
N MET A 207 10.32 9.48 -11.82
CA MET A 207 9.03 9.17 -12.46
C MET A 207 9.03 9.69 -13.90
N PRO A 208 8.30 9.04 -14.82
CA PRO A 208 8.13 9.59 -16.17
C PRO A 208 7.34 10.91 -16.14
N PRO A 209 7.49 11.78 -17.15
CA PRO A 209 6.61 12.93 -17.32
C PRO A 209 5.14 12.52 -17.29
N VAL A 210 4.30 13.29 -16.59
CA VAL A 210 2.87 13.01 -16.45
C VAL A 210 2.17 12.87 -17.81
N ALA A 211 2.59 13.66 -18.80
CA ALA A 211 2.02 13.61 -20.15
C ALA A 211 2.34 12.30 -20.90
N GLU A 212 3.41 11.59 -20.53
CA GLU A 212 3.82 10.33 -21.15
C GLU A 212 3.14 9.14 -20.49
N ASP A 213 3.09 9.10 -19.16
CA ASP A 213 2.44 8.03 -18.40
C ASP A 213 1.75 8.55 -17.13
N PRO A 214 0.53 9.10 -17.26
CA PRO A 214 -0.20 9.64 -16.11
C PRO A 214 -0.61 8.54 -15.11
N ASN A 215 -0.84 7.31 -15.61
CA ASN A 215 -1.28 6.21 -14.75
C ASN A 215 -0.11 5.59 -13.95
N MET A 216 1.15 5.81 -14.33
CA MET A 216 2.31 5.49 -13.49
C MET A 216 2.30 6.26 -12.18
N HIS A 217 1.91 7.54 -12.20
CA HIS A 217 1.77 8.35 -10.99
C HIS A 217 0.65 7.81 -10.10
N VAL A 218 -0.53 7.52 -10.67
CA VAL A 218 -1.64 6.91 -9.94
C VAL A 218 -1.25 5.54 -9.35
N ALA A 219 -0.53 4.72 -10.12
CA ALA A 219 -0.03 3.42 -9.67
C ALA A 219 0.94 3.54 -8.49
N ALA A 220 1.75 4.59 -8.43
CA ALA A 220 2.69 4.84 -7.34
C ALA A 220 1.95 5.11 -6.02
N HIS A 221 0.87 5.89 -6.07
CA HIS A 221 0.02 6.12 -4.91
C HIS A 221 -0.78 4.87 -4.52
N LEU A 222 -1.29 4.10 -5.49
CA LEU A 222 -1.89 2.79 -5.21
C LEU A 222 -0.91 1.85 -4.52
N TYR A 223 0.32 1.76 -5.05
CA TYR A 223 1.40 0.97 -4.47
C TYR A 223 1.71 1.42 -3.06
N SER A 224 1.82 2.72 -2.79
CA SER A 224 2.05 3.18 -1.42
C SER A 224 0.88 2.89 -0.48
N SER A 225 -0.35 2.83 -1.00
CA SER A 225 -1.55 2.74 -0.17
C SER A 225 -1.73 1.42 0.60
N ASP A 226 -1.16 0.32 0.08
CA ASP A 226 -1.18 -0.99 0.76
C ASP A 226 0.01 -1.16 1.72
N SER A 227 1.08 -0.39 1.54
CA SER A 227 2.29 -0.51 2.35
C SER A 227 1.92 -0.16 3.79
N ASN A 228 2.37 -0.96 4.75
CA ASN A 228 2.01 -0.82 6.17
C ASN A 228 0.51 -0.59 6.48
N GLY A 229 -0.41 -0.91 5.55
CA GLY A 229 -1.82 -0.54 5.64
C GLY A 229 -2.51 -1.24 6.80
N LEU A 230 -2.54 -2.59 6.77
CA LEU A 230 -3.16 -3.38 7.85
C LEU A 230 -2.34 -3.45 9.13
N PHE A 231 -1.04 -3.13 9.11
CA PHE A 231 -0.23 -3.13 10.34
C PHE A 231 -0.64 -2.02 11.31
N ILE A 232 -1.48 -1.07 10.89
CA ILE A 232 -2.15 -0.15 11.82
C ILE A 232 -3.00 -0.88 12.85
N ILE A 233 -3.62 -2.00 12.49
CA ILE A 233 -4.50 -2.76 13.40
C ILE A 233 -3.74 -3.23 14.63
N PRO A 234 -2.65 -4.03 14.51
CA PRO A 234 -1.89 -4.44 15.69
C PRO A 234 -1.22 -3.27 16.43
N ASN A 235 -0.90 -2.16 15.75
CA ASN A 235 -0.39 -0.96 16.42
C ASN A 235 -1.43 -0.26 17.32
N PHE A 236 -2.72 -0.53 17.10
CA PHE A 236 -3.84 0.05 17.86
C PHE A 236 -4.44 -0.91 18.88
N LEU A 237 -4.26 -2.22 18.68
CA LEU A 237 -4.41 -3.21 19.75
C LEU A 237 -3.37 -2.83 20.82
N GLN A 238 -3.84 -2.55 22.04
CA GLN A 238 -3.02 -1.95 23.11
C GLN A 238 -1.72 -2.74 23.36
N GLU A 239 -0.73 -2.10 24.00
CA GLU A 239 0.64 -2.60 24.24
C GLU A 239 0.73 -4.04 24.80
N HIS A 240 -0.31 -4.55 25.46
CA HIS A 240 -0.37 -5.92 25.99
C HIS A 240 -0.85 -6.98 24.99
N ASP A 241 -1.60 -6.59 23.95
CA ASP A 241 -2.19 -7.49 22.94
C ASP A 241 -1.71 -7.21 21.50
N ALA A 242 -0.80 -6.25 21.30
CA ALA A 242 -0.28 -5.90 19.98
C ALA A 242 0.42 -7.08 19.26
N ASP A 243 0.96 -8.04 20.02
CA ASP A 243 1.51 -9.30 19.54
C ASP A 243 0.51 -10.47 19.59
N ASN A 244 -0.69 -10.24 20.12
CA ASN A 244 -1.71 -11.28 20.31
C ASN A 244 -2.53 -11.52 19.03
N TYR A 245 -1.85 -11.51 17.88
CA TYR A 245 -2.41 -11.97 16.63
C TYR A 245 -1.48 -12.99 15.98
N TYR A 246 -2.07 -14.06 15.47
CA TYR A 246 -1.34 -15.08 14.73
C TYR A 246 -1.62 -15.05 13.24
N ARG A 247 -2.57 -14.26 12.76
CA ARG A 247 -2.75 -14.10 11.32
C ARG A 247 -3.34 -12.74 11.02
N LEU A 248 -2.73 -12.08 10.05
CA LEU A 248 -3.20 -10.84 9.46
C LEU A 248 -3.09 -11.00 7.94
N GLY A 249 -4.02 -10.45 7.18
CA GLY A 249 -3.96 -10.56 5.73
C GLY A 249 -5.03 -9.71 5.06
N SER A 250 -4.65 -9.05 3.97
CA SER A 250 -5.56 -8.26 3.16
C SER A 250 -6.61 -9.15 2.50
N LEU A 251 -7.88 -8.74 2.58
CA LEU A 251 -9.00 -9.39 1.90
C LEU A 251 -9.49 -8.52 0.74
N HIS A 252 -9.58 -7.22 0.98
CA HIS A 252 -10.08 -6.24 0.01
C HIS A 252 -9.39 -4.89 0.19
N HIS A 253 -9.15 -4.20 -0.92
CA HIS A 253 -8.67 -2.81 -0.92
C HIS A 253 -9.42 -2.00 -1.98
N SER A 254 -9.98 -0.87 -1.56
CA SER A 254 -10.60 0.12 -2.45
C SER A 254 -9.87 1.46 -2.31
N VAL A 255 -9.65 2.12 -3.44
CA VAL A 255 -8.98 3.41 -3.56
C VAL A 255 -9.77 4.31 -4.48
N VAL A 256 -10.04 5.54 -4.03
CA VAL A 256 -10.60 6.62 -4.84
C VAL A 256 -9.56 7.72 -4.93
N PHE A 257 -9.20 8.10 -6.15
CA PHE A 257 -8.29 9.21 -6.43
C PHE A 257 -9.11 10.46 -6.71
N HIS A 258 -8.85 11.52 -5.96
CA HIS A 258 -9.65 12.76 -6.00
C HIS A 258 -9.06 13.83 -6.92
N VAL A 259 -7.76 13.72 -7.20
CA VAL A 259 -6.96 14.76 -7.87
C VAL A 259 -6.37 14.25 -9.18
N SER A 260 -5.85 15.16 -10.00
CA SER A 260 -5.21 14.81 -11.27
C SER A 260 -3.81 14.19 -11.08
N PRO A 261 -3.27 13.48 -12.09
CA PRO A 261 -1.90 12.99 -12.08
C PRO A 261 -0.84 14.09 -11.88
N GLU A 262 -1.10 15.31 -12.35
CA GLU A 262 -0.22 16.47 -12.14
C GLU A 262 -0.15 16.86 -10.66
N GLU A 263 -1.27 16.75 -9.93
CA GLU A 263 -1.33 17.04 -8.50
C GLU A 263 -0.70 15.92 -7.65
N LEU A 264 -0.71 14.68 -8.16
CA LEU A 264 0.01 13.53 -7.61
C LEU A 264 1.52 13.59 -7.90
N SER A 265 1.91 14.16 -9.03
CA SER A 265 3.31 14.36 -9.41
C SER A 265 3.91 15.57 -8.70
N TRP A 266 4.20 15.44 -7.41
CA TRP A 266 4.54 16.57 -6.56
C TRP A 266 6.02 16.64 -6.18
N TYR A 267 6.70 17.68 -6.69
CA TYR A 267 8.14 17.92 -6.52
C TYR A 267 8.40 19.34 -6.00
N ASP A 268 9.55 19.56 -5.38
CA ASP A 268 10.05 20.91 -5.03
C ASP A 268 10.83 21.56 -6.19
N GLU A 269 11.29 22.80 -5.98
CA GLU A 269 12.00 23.58 -6.98
C GLU A 269 13.36 22.95 -7.39
N ASP A 270 13.94 22.16 -6.49
CA ASP A 270 15.18 21.42 -6.72
C ASP A 270 14.94 20.06 -7.40
N GLY A 271 13.69 19.71 -7.69
CA GLY A 271 13.29 18.46 -8.34
C GLY A 271 13.21 17.26 -7.39
N ASN A 272 13.21 17.46 -6.08
CA ASN A 272 13.02 16.38 -5.11
C ASN A 272 11.53 16.08 -4.90
N ALA A 273 11.19 14.80 -4.82
CA ALA A 273 9.81 14.39 -4.52
C ALA A 273 9.39 14.87 -3.13
N ARG A 274 8.25 15.57 -3.06
CA ARG A 274 7.66 16.04 -1.81
C ARG A 274 6.97 14.90 -1.06
N TRP A 275 6.69 15.15 0.22
CA TRP A 275 6.06 14.19 1.10
C TRP A 275 4.55 14.28 1.01
N PHE A 276 3.89 13.14 0.95
CA PHE A 276 2.45 13.02 1.20
C PHE A 276 2.23 12.44 2.59
N VAL A 277 1.06 12.67 3.17
CA VAL A 277 0.69 12.20 4.52
C VAL A 277 -0.47 11.24 4.41
N GLN A 278 -0.32 10.01 4.90
CA GLN A 278 -1.44 9.12 5.19
C GLN A 278 -1.92 9.38 6.61
N GLU A 279 -3.21 9.68 6.74
CA GLU A 279 -3.97 9.65 7.99
C GLU A 279 -4.81 8.37 8.01
N ALA A 280 -4.48 7.44 8.91
CA ALA A 280 -5.12 6.13 8.98
C ALA A 280 -5.67 5.87 10.38
N TRP A 281 -6.76 5.10 10.46
CA TRP A 281 -7.36 4.67 11.72
C TRP A 281 -7.99 3.27 11.57
N VAL A 282 -8.42 2.67 12.69
CA VAL A 282 -9.16 1.41 12.69
C VAL A 282 -10.63 1.72 12.88
N GLY A 283 -11.45 1.51 11.85
CA GLY A 283 -12.88 1.82 11.90
C GLY A 283 -13.67 0.84 12.76
N ARG A 284 -13.40 -0.47 12.59
CA ARG A 284 -14.04 -1.51 13.41
C ARG A 284 -13.25 -2.80 13.35
N TYR A 285 -13.09 -3.43 14.51
CA TYR A 285 -12.66 -4.82 14.63
C TYR A 285 -13.85 -5.67 15.09
N ALA A 286 -14.23 -6.69 14.33
CA ALA A 286 -15.27 -7.64 14.71
C ALA A 286 -15.19 -8.93 13.91
N TYR A 287 -15.56 -10.06 14.52
CA TYR A 287 -15.68 -11.36 13.86
C TYR A 287 -14.40 -11.80 13.10
N GLY A 288 -13.23 -11.51 13.65
CA GLY A 288 -11.94 -11.84 13.03
C GLY A 288 -11.64 -11.03 11.76
N ARG A 289 -12.23 -9.84 11.62
CA ARG A 289 -11.88 -8.89 10.57
C ARG A 289 -11.71 -7.50 11.17
N ALA A 290 -10.94 -6.67 10.47
CA ALA A 290 -10.80 -5.28 10.80
C ALA A 290 -10.83 -4.42 9.55
N LEU A 291 -11.55 -3.30 9.68
CA LEU A 291 -11.62 -2.28 8.66
C LEU A 291 -10.61 -1.17 8.97
N ALA A 292 -9.71 -0.90 8.04
CA ALA A 292 -8.69 0.15 8.09
C ALA A 292 -8.91 1.18 6.97
N PRO A 293 -9.70 2.24 7.21
CA PRO A 293 -9.80 3.37 6.29
C PRO A 293 -8.58 4.29 6.37
N SER A 294 -8.34 5.06 5.32
CA SER A 294 -7.36 6.15 5.37
C SER A 294 -7.72 7.30 4.43
N LYS A 295 -7.23 8.49 4.76
CA LYS A 295 -7.16 9.65 3.89
C LYS A 295 -5.71 9.99 3.61
N TYR A 296 -5.42 10.48 2.41
CA TYR A 296 -4.06 10.90 2.05
C TYR A 296 -4.08 12.35 1.63
N PHE A 297 -3.10 13.09 2.10
CA PHE A 297 -3.00 14.52 1.88
C PHE A 297 -1.62 14.88 1.31
N ARG A 298 -1.57 15.97 0.56
CA ARG A 298 -0.34 16.76 0.44
C ARG A 298 -0.09 17.51 1.76
N GLU A 299 1.15 17.94 2.00
CA GLU A 299 1.47 18.72 3.21
C GLU A 299 0.74 20.08 3.28
N ASP A 300 0.24 20.59 2.16
CA ASP A 300 -0.59 21.79 2.09
C ASP A 300 -2.09 21.53 2.36
N GLY A 301 -2.48 20.29 2.69
CA GLY A 301 -3.83 19.91 3.07
C GLY A 301 -4.73 19.44 1.91
N LEU A 302 -4.24 19.41 0.66
CA LEU A 302 -5.02 18.86 -0.46
C LEU A 302 -5.27 17.35 -0.27
N HIS A 303 -6.53 16.93 -0.26
CA HIS A 303 -6.93 15.54 -0.06
C HIS A 303 -6.88 14.76 -1.37
N VAL A 304 -5.82 13.98 -1.57
CA VAL A 304 -5.49 13.39 -2.87
C VAL A 304 -6.13 12.03 -3.13
N LEU A 305 -6.29 11.19 -2.12
CA LEU A 305 -6.98 9.90 -2.25
C LEU A 305 -7.56 9.42 -0.92
N SER A 306 -8.57 8.55 -1.01
CA SER A 306 -9.14 7.83 0.14
C SER A 306 -9.09 6.34 -0.08
N THR A 307 -8.87 5.59 0.99
CA THR A 307 -8.81 4.13 0.95
C THR A 307 -9.73 3.47 1.97
N PHE A 308 -10.10 2.24 1.64
CA PHE A 308 -10.88 1.35 2.48
C PHE A 308 -10.30 -0.06 2.36
N GLN A 309 -9.65 -0.54 3.42
CA GLN A 309 -9.03 -1.86 3.44
C GLN A 309 -9.72 -2.79 4.44
N ASP A 310 -10.21 -3.94 3.97
CA ASP A 310 -10.72 -5.01 4.83
C ASP A 310 -9.62 -6.05 5.03
N GLY A 311 -9.30 -6.33 6.29
CA GLY A 311 -8.27 -7.26 6.70
C GLY A 311 -8.83 -8.40 7.52
N MET A 312 -8.40 -9.62 7.22
CA MET A 312 -8.53 -10.75 8.11
C MET A 312 -7.61 -10.55 9.32
N VAL A 313 -8.13 -10.73 10.53
CA VAL A 313 -7.34 -10.72 11.75
C VAL A 313 -7.70 -11.95 12.59
N ARG A 314 -6.70 -12.67 13.09
CA ARG A 314 -6.88 -13.79 13.99
C ARG A 314 -6.06 -13.57 15.24
N LEU A 315 -6.76 -13.43 16.37
CA LEU A 315 -6.15 -13.24 17.68
C LEU A 315 -5.79 -14.58 18.31
N GLY A 316 -4.79 -14.58 19.19
CA GLY A 316 -4.34 -15.75 19.92
C GLY A 316 -2.81 -15.92 19.90
N SER A 317 -2.30 -16.67 20.86
CA SER A 317 -0.88 -16.99 20.97
C SER A 317 -0.47 -18.11 20.00
N VAL A 318 0.69 -17.94 19.37
CA VAL A 318 1.31 -18.95 18.51
C VAL A 318 2.29 -19.79 19.31
N PRO A 319 2.27 -21.14 19.23
CA PRO A 319 3.39 -21.95 19.67
C PRO A 319 4.66 -21.53 18.92
N GLY A 320 5.61 -20.87 19.59
CA GLY A 320 6.87 -20.37 18.98
C GLY A 320 6.96 -18.86 18.73
N GLY A 321 5.92 -18.07 19.06
CA GLY A 321 6.02 -16.61 19.18
C GLY A 321 6.17 -15.79 17.88
N ARG A 322 5.93 -16.39 16.71
CA ARG A 322 5.83 -15.66 15.42
C ARG A 322 4.37 -15.59 14.99
N PRO A 323 3.81 -14.41 14.66
CA PRO A 323 2.53 -14.35 13.98
C PRO A 323 2.58 -15.15 12.68
N GLY A 324 1.61 -16.04 12.46
CA GLY A 324 1.41 -16.88 11.27
C GLY A 324 1.14 -16.15 9.96
N LEU A 325 1.40 -14.83 9.90
CA LEU A 325 1.74 -14.16 8.64
C LEU A 325 3.05 -14.71 8.04
N PHE A 326 3.79 -15.55 8.76
CA PHE A 326 5.10 -16.09 8.34
C PHE A 326 5.31 -17.56 8.75
N GLN A 327 4.25 -18.28 9.10
CA GLN A 327 4.35 -19.74 9.27
C GLN A 327 4.35 -20.40 7.90
N SER A 328 5.38 -21.21 7.64
CA SER A 328 5.43 -22.10 6.50
C SER A 328 4.44 -23.25 6.73
N LYS A 329 3.88 -23.84 5.67
CA LYS A 329 3.05 -25.05 5.77
C LYS A 329 3.75 -26.26 6.44
N GLY A 330 5.05 -26.18 6.72
CA GLY A 330 5.81 -27.24 7.39
C GLY A 330 5.61 -27.32 8.92
N ASP A 331 4.99 -26.32 9.54
CA ASP A 331 4.83 -26.27 11.01
C ASP A 331 3.48 -26.80 11.50
N GLU A 332 2.56 -27.17 10.60
CA GLU A 332 1.37 -27.94 10.97
C GLU A 332 1.80 -29.38 11.28
N LYS A 333 1.99 -29.71 12.57
CA LYS A 333 2.04 -31.11 12.99
C LYS A 333 0.81 -31.82 12.42
N PRO A 334 0.98 -32.98 11.76
CA PRO A 334 -0.15 -33.73 11.25
C PRO A 334 -1.11 -33.98 12.41
N LYS A 335 -2.39 -33.63 12.22
CA LYS A 335 -3.44 -34.02 13.14
C LYS A 335 -3.47 -35.55 13.14
N MET A 336 -3.12 -36.15 14.27
CA MET A 336 -3.39 -37.56 14.56
C MET A 336 -4.90 -37.77 14.67
#